data_AF-A0A955L6W1-F1
#
_entry.id   AF-A0A955L6W1-F1
#
_cell.length_a   1.000
_cell.length_b   1.000
_cell.length_c   1.000
_cell.angle_alpha   90.00
_cell.angle_beta   90.00
_cell.angle_gamma   90.00
#
_symmetry.space_group_name_H-M   'P 1'
#
loop_
_entity.id
_entity.type
_entity.pdbx_description
1 polymer ?
#
loop_
_entity_poly.entity_id
_entity_poly.type
_entity_poly.pdbx_seq_one_letter_code
_entity_poly.pdbx_strand_id
1 'polypeptide(L)'
;EYGHTLGLLVFGVPLLIGFNWVLITIGGYQIAKRITNNKFGISVITMLITLCFAYIIEPVANVLDYWHWESSATPIQSYVARGIISLLVIRSFLFLKTEYENKFPRYVLVLEFTMFIILNIVFKLT
;
A
#
# COMPACT_ATOMS: atom_id res chain seq x y z
N GLU A 1 -15.95 -7.98 2.06
CA GLU A 1 -16.70 -6.71 2.26
C GLU A 1 -15.80 -5.68 2.93
N TYR A 2 -16.09 -4.37 2.79
CA TYR A 2 -15.33 -3.33 3.50
C TYR A 2 -16.08 -2.90 4.76
N GLY A 3 -15.31 -2.66 5.84
CA GLY A 3 -15.86 -2.18 7.11
C GLY A 3 -16.14 -0.67 7.11
N HIS A 4 -16.62 -0.16 8.25
CA HIS A 4 -17.02 1.24 8.38
C HIS A 4 -15.92 2.15 8.95
N THR A 5 -14.84 1.57 9.48
CA THR A 5 -13.74 2.31 10.14
C THR A 5 -13.06 3.33 9.24
N LEU A 6 -12.96 3.05 7.93
CA LEU A 6 -12.25 3.90 6.96
C LEU A 6 -13.10 5.05 6.39
N GLY A 7 -14.32 5.26 6.92
CA GLY A 7 -15.15 6.40 6.61
C GLY A 7 -15.96 6.24 5.32
N LEU A 8 -15.94 7.28 4.47
CA LEU A 8 -16.83 7.38 3.31
C LEU A 8 -16.60 6.25 2.30
N LEU A 9 -17.65 5.47 2.06
CA LEU A 9 -17.68 4.41 1.05
C LEU A 9 -18.17 4.99 -0.29
N VAL A 10 -17.40 4.77 -1.36
CA VAL A 10 -17.78 5.11 -2.74
C VAL A 10 -17.83 3.82 -3.53
N PHE A 11 -19.00 3.47 -4.08
CA PHE A 11 -19.26 2.17 -4.71
C PHE A 11 -18.90 0.97 -3.82
N GLY A 12 -19.08 1.10 -2.49
CA GLY A 12 -18.75 0.06 -1.52
C GLY A 12 -17.26 -0.06 -1.18
N VAL A 13 -16.40 0.84 -1.68
CA VAL A 13 -14.96 0.89 -1.36
C VAL A 13 -14.65 2.17 -0.58
N PRO A 14 -13.99 2.10 0.59
CA PRO A 14 -13.60 3.28 1.35
C PRO A 14 -12.68 4.18 0.53
N LEU A 15 -12.99 5.47 0.41
CA LEU A 15 -12.15 6.39 -0.37
C LEU A 15 -10.72 6.48 0.21
N LEU A 16 -10.60 6.41 1.54
CA LEU A 16 -9.34 6.51 2.25
C LEU A 16 -8.36 5.39 1.89
N ILE A 17 -8.85 4.20 1.54
CA ILE A 17 -7.98 3.08 1.18
C ILE A 17 -7.25 3.34 -0.13
N GLY A 18 -7.95 3.92 -1.12
CA GLY A 18 -7.36 4.30 -2.40
C GLY A 18 -6.28 5.36 -2.23
N PHE A 19 -6.55 6.37 -1.40
CA PHE A 19 -5.56 7.40 -1.07
C PHE A 19 -4.33 6.81 -0.37
N ASN A 20 -4.53 5.89 0.59
CA ASN A 20 -3.42 5.23 1.27
C ASN A 20 -2.55 4.44 0.28
N TRP A 21 -3.14 3.64 -0.62
CA TRP A 21 -2.37 2.90 -1.63
C TRP A 21 -1.53 3.81 -2.53
N VAL A 22 -2.05 4.98 -2.90
CA VAL A 22 -1.29 5.98 -3.67
C VAL A 22 -0.13 6.54 -2.84
N LEU A 23 -0.35 6.90 -1.57
CA LEU A 23 0.71 7.40 -0.69
C LEU A 23 1.83 6.37 -0.48
N ILE A 24 1.46 5.13 -0.17
CA ILE A 24 2.40 4.01 0.01
C ILE A 24 3.21 3.79 -1.28
N THR A 25 2.54 3.82 -2.43
CA THR A 25 3.20 3.68 -3.73
C THR A 25 4.19 4.82 -4.00
N ILE A 26 3.82 6.07 -3.72
CA ILE A 26 4.73 7.23 -3.89
C ILE A 26 5.90 7.16 -2.90
N GLY A 27 5.66 6.77 -1.66
CA GLY A 27 6.72 6.52 -0.68
C GLY A 27 7.68 5.43 -1.14
N GLY A 28 7.16 4.34 -1.70
CA GLY A 28 7.95 3.23 -2.24
C GLY A 28 8.78 3.69 -3.43
N TYR A 29 8.22 4.50 -4.33
CA TYR A 29 8.93 5.12 -5.45
C TYR A 29 10.12 5.98 -4.98
N GLN A 30 9.91 6.77 -3.93
CA GLN A 30 10.95 7.59 -3.34
C GLN A 30 12.10 6.79 -2.71
N ILE A 31 11.81 5.59 -2.20
CA ILE A 31 12.83 4.63 -1.74
C ILE A 31 13.51 3.97 -2.94
N ALA A 32 12.74 3.48 -3.91
CA ALA A 32 13.24 2.82 -5.11
C ALA A 32 14.22 3.70 -5.92
N LYS A 33 13.93 5.00 -6.04
CA LYS A 33 14.85 5.98 -6.67
C LYS A 33 16.20 6.13 -5.97
N ARG A 34 16.31 5.79 -4.68
CA ARG A 34 17.60 5.78 -3.98
C ARG A 34 18.39 4.49 -4.20
N ILE A 35 17.74 3.44 -4.69
CA ILE A 35 18.34 2.12 -4.94
C ILE A 35 18.80 2.01 -6.40
N THR A 36 18.02 2.54 -7.35
CA THR A 36 18.36 2.49 -8.78
C THR A 36 17.85 3.70 -9.55
N ASN A 37 18.56 4.05 -10.62
CA ASN A 37 18.17 5.08 -11.57
C ASN A 37 17.42 4.51 -12.80
N ASN A 38 17.37 3.18 -12.96
CA ASN A 38 16.65 2.55 -14.07
C ASN A 38 15.15 2.65 -13.84
N LYS A 39 14.41 3.27 -14.76
CA LYS A 39 12.93 3.41 -14.69
C LYS A 39 12.21 2.08 -14.50
N PHE A 40 12.67 1.03 -15.18
CA PHE A 40 12.11 -0.31 -15.01
C PHE A 40 12.38 -0.85 -13.59
N GLY A 41 13.62 -0.72 -13.12
CA GLY A 41 13.99 -1.11 -11.76
C GLY A 41 13.21 -0.36 -10.68
N ILE A 42 13.00 0.95 -10.86
CA ILE A 42 12.18 1.77 -9.96
C ILE A 42 10.75 1.23 -9.87
N SER A 43 10.12 0.94 -11.01
CA SER A 43 8.75 0.40 -11.05
C SER A 43 8.65 -0.95 -10.34
N VAL A 44 9.59 -1.87 -10.60
CA VAL A 44 9.61 -3.20 -9.99
C VAL A 44 9.81 -3.10 -8.47
N ILE A 45 10.80 -2.35 -8.01
CA ILE A 45 11.08 -2.20 -6.57
C ILE A 45 9.89 -1.57 -5.84
N THR A 46 9.28 -0.55 -6.43
CA THR A 46 8.13 0.12 -5.81
C THR A 46 6.91 -0.80 -5.72
N MET A 47 6.64 -1.57 -6.78
CA MET A 47 5.59 -2.60 -6.77
C MET A 47 5.85 -3.61 -5.66
N LEU A 48 7.10 -4.10 -5.53
CA LEU A 48 7.47 -5.03 -4.46
C LEU A 48 7.29 -4.45 -3.06
N ILE A 49 7.68 -3.18 -2.84
CA ILE A 49 7.44 -2.48 -1.56
C ILE A 49 5.94 -2.41 -1.27
N THR A 50 5.13 -2.04 -2.27
CA THR A 50 3.67 -1.92 -2.12
C THR A 50 3.02 -3.28 -1.84
N LEU A 51 3.47 -4.35 -2.50
CA LEU A 51 3.01 -5.72 -2.24
C LEU A 51 3.45 -6.23 -0.87
N CYS A 52 4.67 -5.90 -0.43
CA CYS A 52 5.15 -6.22 0.91
C CYS A 52 4.29 -5.53 1.98
N PHE A 53 3.96 -4.25 1.78
CA PHE A 53 3.02 -3.55 2.65
C PHE A 53 1.64 -4.22 2.67
N ALA A 54 1.14 -4.55 1.48
CA ALA A 54 -0.14 -5.24 1.31
C ALA A 54 -0.17 -6.58 2.05
N TYR A 55 0.94 -7.30 2.12
CA TYR A 55 1.04 -8.53 2.89
C TYR A 55 1.03 -8.29 4.41
N ILE A 56 1.69 -7.24 4.87
CA ILE A 56 1.76 -6.90 6.31
C ILE A 56 0.41 -6.43 6.85
N ILE A 57 -0.38 -5.67 6.08
CA ILE A 57 -1.67 -5.14 6.55
C ILE A 57 -2.78 -6.20 6.60
N GLU A 58 -2.68 -7.27 5.81
CA GLU A 58 -3.75 -8.26 5.65
C GLU A 58 -4.18 -8.97 6.94
N PRO A 59 -3.28 -9.48 7.81
CA PRO A 59 -3.71 -10.20 9.01
C PRO A 59 -4.47 -9.33 10.01
N VAL A 60 -4.18 -8.03 10.02
CA VAL A 60 -4.80 -7.07 10.94
C VAL A 60 -5.98 -6.32 10.32
N ALA A 61 -6.19 -6.45 9.00
CA ALA A 61 -7.28 -5.77 8.30
C ALA A 61 -8.67 -6.21 8.81
N ASN A 62 -8.85 -7.49 9.12
CA ASN A 62 -10.10 -8.00 9.72
C ASN A 62 -10.30 -7.43 11.13
N VAL A 63 -9.24 -7.40 11.95
CA VAL A 63 -9.31 -6.94 13.34
C VAL A 63 -9.61 -5.44 13.42
N LEU A 64 -9.09 -4.65 12.48
CA LEU A 64 -9.30 -3.21 12.39
C LEU A 64 -10.60 -2.82 11.65
N ASP A 65 -11.39 -3.79 11.20
CA ASP A 65 -12.59 -3.58 10.38
C ASP A 65 -12.29 -2.72 9.12
N TYR A 66 -11.20 -3.06 8.42
CA TYR A 66 -10.83 -2.40 7.17
C TYR A 66 -11.49 -3.10 5.98
N TRP A 67 -11.23 -4.39 5.82
CA TRP A 67 -11.91 -5.25 4.86
C TRP A 67 -11.86 -6.69 5.36
N HIS A 68 -12.87 -7.45 4.96
CA HIS A 68 -13.07 -8.86 5.29
C HIS A 68 -13.13 -9.67 4.01
N TRP A 69 -12.43 -10.80 4.00
CA TRP A 69 -12.54 -11.80 2.92
C TRP A 69 -13.52 -12.90 3.35
N GLU A 70 -14.31 -13.39 2.40
CA GLU A 70 -15.23 -14.52 2.66
C GLU A 70 -14.47 -15.81 2.99
N SER A 71 -13.30 -16.00 2.37
CA SER A 71 -12.40 -17.09 2.68
C SER A 71 -11.45 -16.72 3.83
N SER A 72 -11.05 -17.73 4.61
CA SER A 72 -10.03 -17.58 5.66
C SER A 72 -8.66 -17.13 5.14
N ALA A 73 -8.40 -17.32 3.84
CA ALA A 73 -7.21 -16.86 3.17
C ALA A 73 -7.49 -15.61 2.32
N THR A 74 -6.56 -14.66 2.32
CA THR A 74 -6.57 -13.51 1.41
C THR A 74 -6.49 -13.99 -0.06
N PRO A 75 -7.42 -13.59 -0.94
CA PRO A 75 -7.37 -13.93 -2.36
C PRO A 75 -6.12 -13.37 -3.05
N ILE A 76 -5.50 -14.16 -3.93
CA ILE A 76 -4.33 -13.71 -4.69
C ILE A 76 -4.64 -12.51 -5.60
N GLN A 77 -5.89 -12.41 -6.05
CA GLN A 77 -6.42 -11.32 -6.86
C GLN A 77 -6.23 -9.95 -6.18
N SER A 78 -6.32 -9.89 -4.85
CA SER A 78 -6.14 -8.65 -4.08
C SER A 78 -4.71 -8.13 -4.15
N TYR A 79 -3.73 -9.03 -4.07
CA TYR A 79 -2.33 -8.69 -4.24
C TYR A 79 -2.05 -8.26 -5.69
N VAL A 80 -2.57 -9.00 -6.68
CA VAL A 80 -2.42 -8.67 -8.09
C VAL A 80 -3.01 -7.30 -8.41
N ALA A 81 -4.21 -6.99 -7.91
CA ALA A 81 -4.85 -5.70 -8.10
C ALA A 81 -4.00 -4.55 -7.52
N ARG A 82 -3.49 -4.70 -6.29
CA ARG A 82 -2.60 -3.70 -5.65
C ARG A 82 -1.30 -3.53 -6.42
N GLY A 83 -0.73 -4.62 -6.94
CA GLY A 83 0.46 -4.58 -7.80
C GLY A 83 0.21 -3.79 -9.09
N ILE A 84 -0.90 -4.06 -9.77
CA ILE A 84 -1.31 -3.33 -10.99
C ILE A 84 -1.54 -1.85 -10.70
N ILE A 85 -2.28 -1.52 -9.63
CA ILE A 85 -2.52 -0.13 -9.21
C ILE A 85 -1.19 0.58 -8.97
N SER A 86 -0.28 -0.06 -8.23
CA SER A 86 1.05 0.49 -7.96
C SER A 86 1.79 0.81 -9.26
N LEU A 87 1.85 -0.15 -10.19
CA LEU A 87 2.49 0.04 -11.49
C LEU A 87 1.86 1.18 -12.30
N LEU A 88 0.53 1.30 -12.33
CA LEU A 88 -0.17 2.37 -13.03
C LEU A 88 0.17 3.74 -12.43
N VAL A 89 0.15 3.85 -11.10
CA VAL A 89 0.49 5.08 -10.38
C VAL A 89 1.93 5.49 -10.67
N ILE A 90 2.90 4.59 -10.53
CA ILE A 90 4.32 4.88 -10.77
C ILE A 90 4.56 5.24 -12.23
N ARG A 91 3.95 4.52 -13.18
CA ARG A 91 4.15 4.77 -14.61
C ARG A 91 3.62 6.15 -14.99
N SER A 92 2.48 6.55 -14.41
CA SER A 92 1.91 7.88 -14.55
C SER A 92 2.85 8.93 -13.96
N PHE A 93 3.37 8.70 -12.74
CA PHE A 93 4.32 9.60 -12.08
C PHE A 93 5.63 9.80 -12.87
N LEU A 94 6.17 8.72 -13.42
CA LEU A 94 7.36 8.73 -14.28
C LEU A 94 7.10 9.42 -15.63
N PHE A 95 5.88 9.29 -16.18
CA PHE A 95 5.50 9.93 -17.44
C PHE A 95 5.35 11.44 -17.28
N LEU A 96 4.73 11.88 -16.18
CA LEU A 96 4.52 13.29 -15.86
C LEU A 96 5.81 14.03 -15.45
N LYS A 97 6.94 13.31 -15.35
CA LYS A 97 8.25 13.85 -14.90
C LYS A 97 8.14 14.65 -13.59
N THR A 98 7.24 14.24 -12.70
CA THR A 98 7.02 14.95 -11.45
C THR A 98 8.26 14.81 -10.57
N GLU A 99 9.05 15.89 -10.47
CA GLU A 99 10.12 15.99 -9.49
C GLU A 99 9.50 16.24 -8.11
N TYR A 100 9.04 15.15 -7.51
CA TYR A 100 8.41 15.19 -6.19
C TYR A 100 9.49 15.12 -5.10
N GLU A 101 9.98 16.30 -4.69
CA GLU A 101 11.01 16.44 -3.66
C GLU A 101 10.49 16.30 -2.23
N ASN A 102 9.16 16.36 -2.02
CA ASN A 102 8.58 16.30 -0.69
C ASN A 102 8.82 14.92 -0.06
N LYS A 103 9.57 14.87 1.04
CA LYS A 103 9.92 13.63 1.74
C LYS A 103 8.74 12.99 2.50
N PHE A 104 7.60 13.68 2.59
CA PHE A 104 6.43 13.27 3.37
C PHE A 104 5.94 11.84 3.09
N PRO A 105 5.68 11.40 1.84
CA PRO A 105 5.17 10.04 1.58
C PRO A 105 6.13 8.94 2.01
N ARG A 106 7.44 9.17 1.95
CA ARG A 106 8.44 8.24 2.48
C ARG A 106 8.34 8.08 4.00
N TYR A 107 8.13 9.18 4.74
CA TYR A 107 7.94 9.09 6.19
C TYR A 107 6.63 8.40 6.54
N VAL A 108 5.53 8.74 5.84
CA VAL A 108 4.24 8.06 6.01
C VAL A 108 4.39 6.56 5.76
N LEU A 109 5.06 6.16 4.67
CA LEU A 109 5.32 4.74 4.38
C LEU A 109 6.02 4.04 5.55
N VAL A 110 7.10 4.62 6.08
CA VAL A 110 7.86 4.00 7.18
C VAL A 110 7.02 3.91 8.45
N LEU A 111 6.23 4.95 8.76
CA LEU A 111 5.33 4.97 9.91
C LEU A 111 4.24 3.90 9.77
N GLU A 112 3.58 3.80 8.61
CA GLU A 112 2.55 2.81 8.33
C GLU A 112 3.11 1.38 8.44
N PHE A 113 4.27 1.11 7.82
CA PHE A 113 4.96 -0.18 7.97
C PHE A 113 5.22 -0.50 9.44
N THR A 114 5.78 0.45 10.18
CA THR A 114 6.12 0.27 11.59
C THR A 114 4.86 0.00 12.41
N MET A 115 3.80 0.78 12.21
CA MET A 115 2.53 0.63 12.90
C MET A 115 1.92 -0.74 12.65
N PHE A 116 1.79 -1.18 11.39
CA PHE A 116 1.16 -2.48 11.11
C PHE A 116 2.04 -3.65 11.54
N ILE A 117 3.37 -3.56 11.47
CA ILE A 117 4.25 -4.59 12.04
C ILE A 117 4.01 -4.73 13.56
N ILE A 118 3.96 -3.61 14.28
CA ILE A 118 3.70 -3.61 15.73
C ILE A 118 2.32 -4.22 16.01
N LEU A 119 1.28 -3.82 15.27
CA LEU A 119 -0.07 -4.37 15.44
C LEU A 119 -0.10 -5.89 15.18
N ASN A 120 0.59 -6.37 14.14
CA ASN A 120 0.69 -7.81 13.88
C ASN A 120 1.35 -8.56 15.04
N ILE A 121 2.38 -7.99 15.65
CA ILE A 121 3.05 -8.60 16.82
C ILE A 121 2.09 -8.61 18.01
N VAL A 122 1.45 -7.47 18.30
CA VAL A 122 0.53 -7.34 19.44
C VAL A 122 -0.64 -8.32 19.32
N PHE A 123 -1.33 -8.35 18.18
CA PHE A 123 -2.48 -9.25 17.97
C PHE A 123 -2.10 -10.72 17.86
N LYS A 124 -0.84 -11.06 17.57
CA LYS A 124 -0.37 -12.45 17.61
C LYS A 124 -0.06 -12.93 19.03
N LEU A 125 0.19 -12.02 19.97
CA LEU A 125 0.55 -12.32 21.36
C LEU A 125 -0.66 -12.37 22.30
N THR A 126 -1.76 -11.71 21.95
CA THR A 126 -3.07 -11.75 22.64
C THR A 126 -3.99 -12.80 22.04
#